data_AF-A0A5P9CRC1-F1
#
_entry.id   AF-A0A5P9CRC1-F1
#
_cell.length_a   1.000
_cell.length_b   1.000
_cell.length_c   1.000
_cell.angle_alpha   90.00
_cell.angle_beta   90.00
_cell.angle_gamma   90.00
#
_symmetry.space_group_name_H-M   'P 1'
#
loop_
_entity.id
_entity.type
_entity.pdbx_description
1 polymer ?
#
loop_
_entity_poly.entity_id
_entity_poly.type
_entity_poly.pdbx_seq_one_letter_code
_entity_poly.pdbx_strand_id
1 'polypeptide(L)'
;MSEVNFRVSPTVAALESNSDMEAVIAKSSPVVQRAAAASPQATSPTSQSLFSAGFSDPLDLIDDLLSMYITTQTEAADKLSKEIEAKSKAIADINSLWGEIMVDALANVDDADKENGFGPGKNGTETLSSSTLLKIEEIIQETTGEDISVILGGSGYYRLDSSGHVTNSIDNTARIVCSCTYDQLQEMNARMTAYCDKIQVDLDTEQQEFKNMMTEISSAQEELRDVRRSVVSMSQQG
;
A
#
# COMPACT_ATOMS: atom_id res chain seq x y z
N MET A 1 -9.79 -34.70 9.51
CA MET A 1 -9.83 -33.46 10.28
C MET A 1 -8.57 -32.70 9.91
N SER A 2 -8.70 -31.55 9.25
CA SER A 2 -7.56 -30.72 8.86
C SER A 2 -7.87 -29.30 9.34
N GLU A 3 -7.02 -28.80 10.21
CA GLU A 3 -7.16 -27.54 10.93
C GLU A 3 -6.97 -26.34 10.00
N VAL A 4 -7.87 -25.37 10.15
CA VAL A 4 -7.84 -24.06 9.52
C VAL A 4 -6.86 -23.19 10.30
N ASN A 5 -5.76 -22.80 9.68
CA ASN A 5 -4.78 -21.91 10.29
C ASN A 5 -5.16 -20.45 9.95
N PHE A 6 -5.90 -19.80 10.86
CA PHE A 6 -6.16 -18.36 10.82
C PHE A 6 -4.83 -17.62 11.09
N ARG A 7 -4.25 -16.99 10.06
CA ARG A 7 -3.13 -16.07 10.24
C ARG A 7 -3.62 -14.85 11.03
N VAL A 8 -2.89 -14.60 12.11
CA VAL A 8 -3.04 -13.48 13.04
C VAL A 8 -2.67 -12.16 12.34
N SER A 9 -3.51 -11.14 12.56
CA SER A 9 -3.42 -9.77 12.06
C SER A 9 -2.09 -9.07 12.40
N PRO A 10 -1.67 -8.05 11.62
CA PRO A 10 -0.46 -7.29 11.86
C PRO A 10 -0.69 -6.27 12.98
N THR A 11 -0.64 -6.71 14.24
CA THR A 11 -0.61 -5.80 15.41
C THR A 11 0.83 -5.39 15.77
N VAL A 12 1.84 -5.85 15.02
CA VAL A 12 3.26 -5.68 15.38
C VAL A 12 3.81 -4.33 14.92
N ALA A 13 3.32 -3.77 13.81
CA ALA A 13 3.79 -2.44 13.34
C ALA A 13 3.33 -1.28 14.23
N ALA A 14 2.18 -1.42 14.90
CA ALA A 14 1.68 -0.44 15.86
C ALA A 14 2.39 -0.50 17.23
N LEU A 15 3.12 -1.58 17.54
CA LEU A 15 3.85 -1.73 18.81
C LEU A 15 5.22 -1.04 18.76
N GLU A 16 5.89 -1.04 17.61
CA GLU A 16 7.20 -0.38 17.47
C GLU A 16 7.05 1.16 17.46
N SER A 17 6.02 1.70 16.79
CA SER A 17 5.77 3.16 16.79
C SER A 17 5.35 3.71 18.15
N ASN A 18 4.64 2.91 18.96
CA ASN A 18 4.27 3.30 20.33
C ASN A 18 5.48 3.43 21.26
N SER A 19 6.51 2.59 21.10
CA SER A 19 7.71 2.64 21.95
C SER A 19 8.57 3.88 21.69
N ASP A 20 8.67 4.30 20.43
CA ASP A 20 9.36 5.54 20.06
C ASP A 20 8.54 6.76 20.48
N MET A 21 7.21 6.68 20.40
CA MET A 21 6.33 7.75 20.82
C MET A 21 6.36 7.96 22.35
N GLU A 22 6.35 6.89 23.16
CA GLU A 22 6.54 6.97 24.62
C GLU A 22 7.90 7.60 25.00
N ALA A 23 8.97 7.23 24.30
CA ALA A 23 10.31 7.78 24.53
C ALA A 23 10.43 9.27 24.14
N VAL A 24 9.69 9.71 23.13
CA VAL A 24 9.61 11.12 22.71
C VAL A 24 8.72 11.93 23.65
N ILE A 25 7.58 11.38 24.11
CA ILE A 25 6.68 11.98 25.11
C ILE A 25 7.40 12.21 26.44
N ALA A 26 8.23 11.26 26.88
CA ALA A 26 9.05 11.40 28.09
C ALA A 26 10.13 12.50 27.97
N LYS A 27 10.56 12.83 26.75
CA LYS A 27 11.59 13.84 26.48
C LYS A 27 11.05 15.22 26.14
N SER A 28 9.81 15.32 25.66
CA SER A 28 9.22 16.57 25.18
C SER A 28 8.70 17.49 26.29
N SER A 29 8.52 17.00 27.53
CA SER A 29 7.95 17.82 28.61
C SER A 29 8.56 17.60 30.00
N PRO A 30 8.99 18.68 30.71
CA PRO A 30 9.40 18.63 32.11
C PRO A 30 8.31 18.14 33.07
N VAL A 31 7.03 18.23 32.68
CA VAL A 31 5.87 17.75 33.45
C VAL A 31 5.79 16.23 33.45
N VAL A 32 5.95 15.61 32.26
CA VAL A 32 5.95 14.16 32.09
C VAL A 32 7.13 13.53 32.83
N GLN A 33 8.30 14.17 32.79
CA GLN A 33 9.47 13.73 33.56
C GLN A 33 9.23 13.76 35.08
N ARG A 34 8.50 14.77 35.59
CA ARG A 34 8.15 14.82 37.02
C ARG A 34 7.06 13.84 37.40
N ALA A 35 6.07 13.61 36.55
CA ALA A 35 5.03 12.61 36.79
C ALA A 35 5.62 11.20 36.81
N ALA A 36 6.57 10.90 35.91
CA ALA A 36 7.32 9.64 35.91
C ALA A 36 8.29 9.52 37.11
N ALA A 37 8.91 10.63 37.54
CA ALA A 37 9.76 10.66 38.72
C ALA A 37 8.99 10.63 40.05
N ALA A 38 7.69 10.93 40.04
CA ALA A 38 6.77 10.84 41.17
C ALA A 38 6.31 9.39 41.40
N SER A 39 7.25 8.44 41.49
CA SER A 39 6.97 7.12 42.05
C SER A 39 6.95 7.16 43.58
N PRO A 40 6.21 6.27 44.26
CA PRO A 40 5.47 6.53 45.51
C PRO A 40 6.30 6.60 46.81
N GLN A 41 7.60 6.89 46.75
CA GLN A 41 8.52 6.72 47.87
C GLN A 41 9.12 8.02 48.41
N ALA A 42 8.43 9.15 48.24
CA ALA A 42 8.79 10.42 48.89
C ALA A 42 7.71 10.81 49.90
N THR A 43 7.95 10.46 51.16
CA THR A 43 7.20 10.92 52.33
C THR A 43 7.35 12.44 52.51
N SER A 44 6.51 13.25 51.88
CA SER A 44 6.27 14.66 52.21
C SER A 44 4.98 15.17 51.55
N PRO A 45 4.02 15.77 52.28
CA PRO A 45 2.80 16.32 51.71
C PRO A 45 3.10 17.72 51.14
N THR A 46 3.80 17.76 50.02
CA THR A 46 3.87 18.95 49.20
C THR A 46 3.16 18.61 47.92
N SER A 47 1.85 18.87 47.90
CA SER A 47 1.06 19.06 46.70
C SER A 47 1.65 20.25 45.92
N GLN A 48 2.80 20.03 45.29
CA GLN A 48 3.33 20.95 44.30
C GLN A 48 2.35 20.93 43.15
N SER A 49 1.55 22.00 43.07
CA SER A 49 0.59 22.19 42.00
C SER A 49 1.30 22.04 40.66
N LEU A 50 0.82 21.10 39.84
CA LEU A 50 1.23 20.93 38.45
C LEU A 50 0.90 22.18 37.59
N PHE A 51 0.20 23.16 38.18
CA PHE A 51 -0.26 24.41 37.59
C PHE A 51 0.37 25.65 38.26
N SER A 52 1.68 25.64 38.53
CA SER A 52 2.37 26.84 39.03
C SER A 52 2.73 27.78 37.87
N ALA A 53 2.66 29.10 38.08
CA ALA A 53 2.78 30.18 37.10
C ALA A 53 4.15 30.36 36.38
N GLY A 54 4.93 29.29 36.24
CA GLY A 54 6.18 29.25 35.45
C GLY A 54 6.35 27.94 34.70
N PHE A 55 5.28 27.15 34.56
CA PHE A 55 5.25 25.88 33.84
C PHE A 55 4.41 26.03 32.57
N SER A 56 4.88 25.44 31.46
CA SER A 56 4.14 25.32 30.21
C SER A 56 2.71 24.85 30.49
N ASP A 57 1.72 25.54 29.92
CA ASP A 57 0.31 25.22 30.15
C ASP A 57 0.10 23.73 29.83
N PRO A 58 -0.44 22.92 30.75
CA PRO A 58 -0.75 21.53 30.44
C PRO A 58 -1.72 21.38 29.25
N LEU A 59 -2.48 22.42 28.90
CA LEU A 59 -3.20 22.48 27.63
C LEU A 59 -2.27 22.56 26.42
N ASP A 60 -1.22 23.39 26.47
CA ASP A 60 -0.25 23.50 25.38
C ASP A 60 0.46 22.16 25.14
N LEU A 61 0.74 21.39 26.20
CA LEU A 61 1.33 20.05 26.06
C LEU A 61 0.38 19.05 25.39
N ILE A 62 -0.90 19.08 25.76
CA ILE A 62 -1.93 18.24 25.16
C ILE A 62 -2.12 18.62 23.69
N ASP A 63 -2.17 19.92 23.39
CA ASP A 63 -2.25 20.44 22.03
C ASP A 63 -1.01 20.06 21.20
N ASP A 64 0.20 20.14 21.76
CA ASP A 64 1.44 19.73 21.08
C ASP A 64 1.47 18.22 20.77
N LEU A 65 1.11 17.38 21.74
CA LEU A 65 1.09 15.91 21.56
C LEU A 65 0.02 15.47 20.56
N LEU A 66 -1.17 16.07 20.62
CA LEU A 66 -2.26 15.74 19.71
C LEU A 66 -2.03 16.32 18.31
N SER A 67 -1.46 17.52 18.20
CA SER A 67 -1.04 18.10 16.92
C SER A 67 -0.01 17.20 16.25
N MET A 68 1.00 16.73 17.00
CA MET A 68 1.99 15.77 16.51
C MET A 68 1.35 14.44 16.07
N TYR A 69 0.40 13.92 16.85
CA TYR A 69 -0.36 12.71 16.48
C TYR A 69 -1.16 12.91 15.19
N ILE A 70 -1.93 13.99 15.08
CA ILE A 70 -2.73 14.32 13.89
C ILE A 70 -1.83 14.50 12.66
N THR A 71 -0.72 15.24 12.79
CA THR A 71 0.23 15.42 11.69
C THR A 71 0.81 14.08 11.24
N THR A 72 1.26 13.25 12.17
CA THR A 72 1.83 11.92 11.84
C THR A 72 0.80 11.03 11.14
N GLN A 73 -0.44 10.99 11.64
CA GLN A 73 -1.51 10.19 11.02
C GLN A 73 -1.94 10.77 9.66
N THR A 74 -1.92 12.09 9.48
CA THR A 74 -2.22 12.73 8.19
C THR A 74 -1.14 12.40 7.15
N GLU A 75 0.13 12.43 7.55
CA GLU A 75 1.24 12.03 6.67
C GLU A 75 1.15 10.55 6.27
N ALA A 76 0.79 9.67 7.22
CA ALA A 76 0.55 8.27 6.94
C ALA A 76 -0.64 8.07 5.99
N ALA A 77 -1.73 8.81 6.19
CA ALA A 77 -2.91 8.78 5.31
C ALA A 77 -2.57 9.26 3.90
N ASP A 78 -1.77 10.33 3.76
CA ASP A 78 -1.33 10.84 2.47
C ASP A 78 -0.46 9.83 1.72
N LYS A 79 0.41 9.11 2.44
CA LYS A 79 1.22 8.03 1.84
C LYS A 79 0.32 6.89 1.34
N LEU A 80 -0.60 6.44 2.19
CA LEU A 80 -1.53 5.36 1.85
C LEU A 80 -2.45 5.76 0.67
N SER A 81 -2.90 7.01 0.63
CA SER A 81 -3.69 7.55 -0.49
C SER A 81 -2.95 7.48 -1.83
N LYS A 82 -1.65 7.79 -1.84
CA LYS A 82 -0.81 7.67 -3.06
C LYS A 82 -0.63 6.20 -3.48
N GLU A 83 -0.49 5.29 -2.52
CA GLU A 83 -0.40 3.85 -2.80
C GLU A 83 -1.71 3.31 -3.41
N ILE A 84 -2.86 3.72 -2.85
CA ILE A 84 -4.19 3.42 -3.40
C ILE A 84 -4.36 3.97 -4.83
N GLU A 85 -3.95 5.21 -5.08
CA GLU A 85 -4.01 5.83 -6.40
C GLU A 85 -3.14 5.06 -7.41
N ALA A 86 -1.90 4.73 -7.03
CA ALA A 86 -0.98 3.98 -7.88
C ALA A 86 -1.53 2.59 -8.24
N LYS A 87 -2.05 1.84 -7.26
CA LYS A 87 -2.63 0.51 -7.50
C LYS A 87 -3.89 0.55 -8.35
N SER A 88 -4.79 1.50 -8.09
CA SER A 88 -6.00 1.71 -8.89
C SER A 88 -5.67 2.03 -10.36
N LYS A 89 -4.70 2.93 -10.56
CA LYS A 89 -4.19 3.28 -11.89
C LYS A 89 -3.53 2.08 -12.58
N ALA A 90 -2.73 1.30 -11.87
CA ALA A 90 -2.06 0.12 -12.39
C ALA A 90 -3.06 -0.92 -12.94
N ILE A 91 -4.14 -1.20 -12.20
CA ILE A 91 -5.20 -2.13 -12.66
C ILE A 91 -5.82 -1.63 -13.98
N ALA A 92 -6.16 -0.35 -14.07
CA ALA A 92 -6.76 0.23 -15.27
C ALA A 92 -5.80 0.16 -16.48
N ASP A 93 -4.54 0.53 -16.27
CA ASP A 93 -3.53 0.55 -17.32
C ASP A 93 -3.20 -0.88 -17.81
N ILE A 94 -3.05 -1.86 -16.90
CA ILE A 94 -2.84 -3.27 -17.25
C ILE A 94 -4.03 -3.82 -18.05
N ASN A 95 -5.27 -3.55 -17.62
CA ASN A 95 -6.47 -4.00 -18.32
C ASN A 95 -6.56 -3.41 -19.74
N SER A 96 -6.22 -2.13 -19.90
CA SER A 96 -6.22 -1.47 -21.22
C SER A 96 -5.15 -2.07 -22.14
N LEU A 97 -3.90 -2.17 -21.67
CA LEU A 97 -2.77 -2.69 -22.43
C LEU A 97 -2.95 -4.17 -22.80
N TRP A 98 -3.50 -4.97 -21.89
CA TRP A 98 -3.81 -6.37 -22.19
C TRP A 98 -4.97 -6.50 -23.18
N GLY A 99 -5.97 -5.62 -23.11
CA GLY A 99 -7.03 -5.53 -24.11
C GLY A 99 -6.47 -5.26 -25.51
N GLU A 100 -5.49 -4.36 -25.64
CA GLU A 100 -4.77 -4.12 -26.90
C GLU A 100 -4.04 -5.39 -27.37
N ILE A 101 -3.32 -6.08 -26.49
CA ILE A 101 -2.65 -7.36 -26.82
C ILE A 101 -3.64 -8.40 -27.34
N MET A 102 -4.80 -8.52 -26.69
CA MET A 102 -5.84 -9.47 -27.09
C MET A 102 -6.46 -9.10 -28.44
N VAL A 103 -6.73 -7.81 -28.68
CA VAL A 103 -7.26 -7.35 -29.97
C VAL A 103 -6.25 -7.58 -31.09
N ASP A 104 -4.98 -7.23 -30.87
CA ASP A 104 -3.91 -7.40 -31.86
C ASP A 104 -3.68 -8.89 -32.17
N ALA A 105 -3.61 -9.74 -31.14
CA ALA A 105 -3.43 -11.17 -31.32
C ALA A 105 -4.63 -11.82 -32.04
N LEU A 106 -5.86 -11.36 -31.76
CA LEU A 106 -7.07 -11.87 -32.40
C LEU A 106 -7.36 -11.23 -33.76
N ALA A 107 -6.75 -10.10 -34.10
CA ALA A 107 -6.88 -9.49 -35.42
C ALA A 107 -6.21 -10.36 -36.51
N ASN A 108 -5.19 -11.15 -36.13
CA ASN A 108 -4.50 -12.10 -37.02
C ASN A 108 -5.26 -13.44 -37.19
N VAL A 109 -6.50 -13.54 -36.70
CA VAL A 109 -7.38 -14.70 -36.90
C VAL A 109 -7.86 -14.82 -38.36
N ASP A 110 -7.61 -13.85 -39.24
CA ASP A 110 -7.88 -14.02 -40.68
C ASP A 110 -7.06 -15.16 -41.33
N ASP A 111 -5.95 -15.59 -40.72
CA ASP A 111 -5.23 -16.80 -41.12
C ASP A 111 -5.86 -18.11 -40.56
N ALA A 112 -6.98 -18.04 -39.82
CA ALA A 112 -7.65 -19.18 -39.18
C ALA A 112 -8.21 -20.22 -40.17
N ASP A 113 -8.38 -19.86 -41.44
CA ASP A 113 -8.76 -20.79 -42.49
C ASP A 113 -7.63 -21.79 -42.84
N LYS A 114 -6.40 -21.55 -42.38
CA LYS A 114 -5.28 -22.48 -42.54
C LYS A 114 -5.22 -23.48 -41.38
N GLU A 115 -4.69 -24.68 -41.65
CA GLU A 115 -4.49 -25.74 -40.65
C GLU A 115 -3.55 -25.29 -39.50
N ASN A 116 -2.65 -24.34 -39.79
CA ASN A 116 -1.71 -23.72 -38.84
C ASN A 116 -2.05 -22.26 -38.47
N GLY A 117 -3.30 -21.83 -38.65
CA GLY A 117 -3.74 -20.48 -38.27
C GLY A 117 -3.77 -20.26 -36.74
N PHE A 118 -3.85 -19.01 -36.30
CA PHE A 118 -4.04 -18.67 -34.90
C PHE A 118 -5.55 -18.63 -34.56
N GLY A 119 -5.98 -19.36 -33.52
CA GLY A 119 -7.38 -19.35 -33.08
C GLY A 119 -7.83 -20.64 -32.36
N PRO A 120 -9.12 -20.72 -31.97
CA PRO A 120 -9.65 -21.87 -31.23
C PRO A 120 -9.49 -23.19 -32.01
N GLY A 121 -8.89 -24.20 -31.38
CA GLY A 121 -8.70 -25.52 -31.99
C GLY A 121 -7.64 -25.58 -33.09
N LYS A 122 -6.74 -24.59 -33.16
CA LYS A 122 -5.64 -24.52 -34.11
C LYS A 122 -4.28 -24.53 -33.41
N ASN A 123 -3.25 -24.97 -34.13
CA ASN A 123 -1.88 -25.09 -33.61
C ASN A 123 -0.94 -23.94 -34.01
N GLY A 124 -1.47 -22.87 -34.62
CA GLY A 124 -0.69 -21.68 -34.94
C GLY A 124 -0.22 -20.94 -33.69
N THR A 125 0.88 -20.20 -33.83
CA THR A 125 1.45 -19.37 -32.78
C THR A 125 1.46 -17.91 -33.22
N GLU A 126 1.09 -17.01 -32.31
CA GLU A 126 1.16 -15.57 -32.52
C GLU A 126 2.27 -14.96 -31.65
N THR A 127 2.91 -13.89 -32.11
CA THR A 127 3.88 -13.15 -31.31
C THR A 127 3.24 -11.89 -30.78
N LEU A 128 3.20 -11.76 -29.46
CA LEU A 128 2.59 -10.61 -28.80
C LEU A 128 3.46 -9.36 -28.92
N SER A 129 2.83 -8.19 -28.85
CA SER A 129 3.51 -6.89 -28.91
C SER A 129 4.52 -6.72 -27.77
N SER A 130 5.81 -6.73 -28.11
CA SER A 130 6.91 -6.52 -27.15
C SER A 130 6.84 -5.18 -26.41
N SER A 131 6.41 -4.11 -27.09
CA SER A 131 6.33 -2.78 -26.49
C SER A 131 5.21 -2.68 -25.46
N THR A 132 4.06 -3.32 -25.73
CA THR A 132 2.93 -3.37 -24.81
C THR A 132 3.26 -4.23 -23.59
N LEU A 133 3.93 -5.37 -23.79
CA LEU A 133 4.40 -6.22 -22.70
C LEU A 133 5.44 -5.52 -21.79
N LEU A 134 6.35 -4.72 -22.35
CA LEU A 134 7.29 -3.93 -21.54
C LEU A 134 6.59 -2.91 -20.65
N LYS A 135 5.55 -2.23 -21.16
CA LYS A 135 4.76 -1.30 -20.34
C LYS A 135 4.03 -2.02 -19.21
N ILE A 136 3.45 -3.19 -19.50
CA ILE A 136 2.80 -4.00 -18.47
C ILE A 136 3.82 -4.44 -17.41
N GLU A 137 5.02 -4.85 -17.83
CA GLU A 137 6.10 -5.21 -16.92
C GLU A 137 6.53 -4.04 -16.02
N GLU A 138 6.71 -2.84 -16.59
CA GLU A 138 7.03 -1.62 -15.84
C GLU A 138 5.98 -1.36 -14.76
N ILE A 139 4.69 -1.42 -15.11
CA ILE A 139 3.60 -1.21 -14.16
C ILE A 139 3.59 -2.29 -13.06
N ILE A 140 3.79 -3.56 -13.41
CA ILE A 140 3.84 -4.66 -12.44
C ILE A 140 5.00 -4.46 -11.45
N GLN A 141 6.19 -4.09 -11.95
CA GLN A 141 7.35 -3.85 -11.10
C GLN A 141 7.16 -2.64 -10.18
N GLU A 142 6.58 -1.56 -10.67
CA GLU A 142 6.29 -0.38 -9.85
C GLU A 142 5.24 -0.68 -8.76
N THR A 143 4.27 -1.55 -9.05
CA THR A 143 3.13 -1.78 -8.15
C THR A 143 3.40 -2.85 -7.10
N THR A 144 3.99 -3.99 -7.51
CA THR A 144 4.16 -5.17 -6.63
C THR A 144 5.61 -5.64 -6.53
N GLY A 145 6.51 -5.11 -7.37
CA GLY A 145 7.88 -5.61 -7.50
C GLY A 145 7.97 -7.01 -8.13
N GLU A 146 6.86 -7.52 -8.66
CA GLU A 146 6.82 -8.81 -9.37
C GLU A 146 7.28 -8.64 -10.83
N ASP A 147 7.47 -9.76 -11.51
CA ASP A 147 7.88 -9.83 -12.92
C ASP A 147 6.66 -10.22 -13.77
N ILE A 148 6.58 -9.74 -15.02
CA ILE A 148 5.47 -10.07 -15.94
C ILE A 148 5.29 -11.57 -16.18
N SER A 149 6.29 -12.38 -15.86
CA SER A 149 6.20 -13.83 -15.79
C SER A 149 5.04 -14.35 -14.92
N VAL A 150 4.50 -13.57 -13.97
CA VAL A 150 3.27 -13.94 -13.24
C VAL A 150 2.05 -14.04 -14.15
N ILE A 151 2.02 -13.27 -15.24
CA ILE A 151 0.97 -13.31 -16.27
C ILE A 151 1.32 -14.33 -17.36
N LEU A 152 2.56 -14.30 -17.86
CA LEU A 152 2.99 -15.15 -18.99
C LEU A 152 3.24 -16.62 -18.60
N GLY A 153 3.51 -16.87 -17.32
CA GLY A 153 3.82 -18.16 -16.68
C GLY A 153 4.80 -19.07 -17.40
N GLY A 154 5.95 -18.48 -17.76
CA GLY A 154 7.22 -19.17 -17.93
C GLY A 154 7.45 -19.96 -19.23
N SER A 155 6.42 -20.17 -20.06
CA SER A 155 6.57 -20.88 -21.35
C SER A 155 6.33 -19.94 -22.53
N GLY A 156 7.27 -19.92 -23.48
CA GLY A 156 7.16 -19.13 -24.72
C GLY A 156 7.54 -17.65 -24.58
N TYR A 157 7.96 -17.23 -23.39
CA TYR A 157 8.46 -15.89 -23.09
C TYR A 157 9.99 -15.89 -22.94
N TYR A 158 10.65 -14.95 -23.61
CA TYR A 158 12.05 -14.65 -23.45
C TYR A 158 12.25 -13.16 -23.31
N ARG A 159 13.09 -12.75 -22.35
CA ARG A 159 13.65 -11.41 -22.32
C ARG A 159 14.98 -11.43 -23.06
N LEU A 160 15.12 -10.58 -24.07
CA LEU A 160 16.31 -10.51 -24.92
C LEU A 160 17.01 -9.17 -24.72
N ASP A 161 18.33 -9.17 -24.60
CA ASP A 161 19.12 -7.93 -24.59
C ASP A 161 19.19 -7.28 -26.00
N SER A 162 19.86 -6.13 -26.07
CA SER A 162 20.10 -5.42 -27.35
C SER A 162 20.89 -6.23 -28.39
N SER A 163 21.60 -7.27 -27.96
CA SER A 163 22.35 -8.19 -28.82
C SER A 163 21.57 -9.46 -29.18
N GLY A 164 20.34 -9.62 -28.66
CA GLY A 164 19.47 -10.76 -28.92
C GLY A 164 19.72 -11.99 -28.05
N HIS A 165 20.50 -11.87 -26.98
CA HIS A 165 20.72 -12.96 -26.02
C HIS A 165 19.67 -12.95 -24.93
N VAL A 166 19.27 -14.14 -24.47
CA VAL A 166 18.34 -14.29 -23.35
C VAL A 166 18.99 -13.73 -22.08
N THR A 167 18.32 -12.77 -21.45
CA THR A 167 18.79 -12.09 -20.24
C THR A 167 17.68 -12.06 -19.20
N ASN A 168 18.06 -12.10 -17.93
CA ASN A 168 17.14 -11.85 -16.82
C ASN A 168 17.20 -10.38 -16.34
N SER A 169 18.06 -9.54 -16.92
CA SER A 169 18.17 -8.14 -16.48
C SER A 169 17.06 -7.28 -17.06
N ILE A 170 16.49 -6.42 -16.22
CA ILE A 170 15.44 -5.47 -16.55
C ILE A 170 16.12 -4.14 -16.87
N ASP A 171 16.87 -4.12 -17.96
CA ASP A 171 17.52 -2.90 -18.44
C ASP A 171 16.64 -2.31 -19.55
N ASN A 172 16.63 -0.98 -19.72
CA ASN A 172 15.88 -0.27 -20.78
C ASN A 172 16.22 -0.68 -22.22
N THR A 173 17.15 -1.62 -22.41
CA THR A 173 17.54 -2.18 -23.70
C THR A 173 16.99 -3.59 -23.94
N ALA A 174 16.33 -4.17 -22.94
CA ALA A 174 15.73 -5.48 -23.03
C ALA A 174 14.38 -5.42 -23.76
N ARG A 175 14.09 -6.44 -24.56
CA ARG A 175 12.79 -6.65 -25.20
C ARG A 175 12.15 -7.93 -24.68
N ILE A 176 10.84 -7.88 -24.46
CA ILE A 176 10.04 -9.06 -24.15
C ILE A 176 9.53 -9.67 -25.45
N VAL A 177 9.88 -10.92 -25.73
CA VAL A 177 9.32 -11.69 -26.84
C VAL A 177 8.47 -12.80 -26.25
N CYS A 178 7.18 -12.81 -26.58
CA CYS A 178 6.26 -13.85 -26.16
C CYS A 178 5.56 -14.42 -27.39
N SER A 179 5.81 -15.70 -27.68
CA SER A 179 5.08 -16.43 -28.72
C SER A 179 4.21 -17.48 -28.06
N CYS A 180 2.91 -17.44 -28.35
CA CYS A 180 1.92 -18.30 -27.70
C CYS A 180 0.93 -18.88 -28.71
N THR A 181 0.44 -20.07 -28.39
CA THR A 181 -0.76 -20.65 -29.00
C THR A 181 -2.02 -19.99 -28.44
N TYR A 182 -3.17 -20.21 -29.08
CA TYR A 182 -4.44 -19.67 -28.59
C TYR A 182 -4.77 -20.13 -27.17
N ASP A 183 -4.55 -21.40 -26.85
CA ASP A 183 -4.81 -21.96 -25.50
C ASP A 183 -3.90 -21.30 -24.45
N GLN A 184 -2.63 -21.07 -24.80
CA GLN A 184 -1.70 -20.33 -23.93
C GLN A 184 -2.14 -18.87 -23.76
N LEU A 185 -2.64 -18.22 -24.80
CA LEU A 185 -3.17 -16.86 -24.69
C LEU A 185 -4.39 -16.80 -23.76
N GLN A 186 -5.28 -17.80 -23.81
CA GLN A 186 -6.42 -17.90 -22.88
C GLN A 186 -5.96 -18.13 -21.43
N GLU A 187 -4.94 -18.98 -21.23
CA GLU A 187 -4.35 -19.19 -19.91
C GLU A 187 -3.71 -17.90 -19.37
N MET A 188 -2.98 -17.17 -20.21
CA MET A 188 -2.40 -15.87 -19.84
C MET A 188 -3.48 -14.85 -19.51
N ASN A 189 -4.60 -14.83 -20.24
CA ASN A 189 -5.73 -13.96 -19.94
C ASN A 189 -6.36 -14.28 -18.58
N ALA A 190 -6.47 -15.56 -18.24
CA ALA A 190 -6.93 -15.98 -16.91
C ALA A 190 -5.94 -15.57 -15.81
N ARG A 191 -4.62 -15.69 -16.04
CA ARG A 191 -3.58 -15.25 -15.09
C ARG A 191 -3.54 -13.74 -14.92
N MET A 192 -3.69 -12.98 -16.01
CA MET A 192 -3.84 -11.52 -15.96
C MET A 192 -5.03 -11.14 -15.08
N THR A 193 -6.19 -11.78 -15.29
CA THR A 193 -7.40 -11.50 -14.50
C THR A 193 -7.15 -11.80 -13.03
N ALA A 194 -6.57 -12.98 -12.72
CA ALA A 194 -6.24 -13.35 -11.35
C ALA A 194 -5.22 -12.40 -10.70
N TYR A 195 -4.29 -11.85 -11.48
CA TYR A 195 -3.33 -10.85 -11.01
C TYR A 195 -4.03 -9.51 -10.69
N CYS A 196 -4.91 -9.03 -11.55
CA CYS A 196 -5.73 -7.85 -11.29
C CYS A 196 -6.62 -8.06 -10.04
N ASP A 197 -7.22 -9.25 -9.88
CA ASP A 197 -8.01 -9.60 -8.69
C ASP A 197 -7.18 -9.56 -7.41
N LYS A 198 -5.93 -10.03 -7.46
CA LYS A 198 -4.99 -9.95 -6.32
C LYS A 198 -4.72 -8.49 -5.93
N ILE A 199 -4.38 -7.62 -6.89
CA ILE A 199 -4.18 -6.20 -6.61
C ILE A 199 -5.47 -5.57 -6.07
N GLN A 200 -6.64 -5.96 -6.60
CA GLN A 200 -7.92 -5.44 -6.13
C GLN A 200 -8.18 -5.78 -4.66
N VAL A 201 -7.85 -7.00 -4.22
CA VAL A 201 -7.97 -7.38 -2.80
C VAL A 201 -7.03 -6.56 -1.91
N ASP A 202 -5.80 -6.31 -2.37
CA ASP A 202 -4.85 -5.46 -1.64
C ASP A 202 -5.35 -4.01 -1.59
N LEU A 203 -5.87 -3.49 -2.70
CA LEU A 203 -6.46 -2.16 -2.82
C LEU A 203 -7.66 -1.99 -1.88
N ASP A 204 -8.56 -2.98 -1.82
CA ASP A 204 -9.72 -2.96 -0.93
C ASP A 204 -9.28 -2.94 0.55
N THR A 205 -8.21 -3.66 0.87
CA THR A 205 -7.60 -3.68 2.21
C THR A 205 -7.04 -2.30 2.57
N GLU A 206 -6.24 -1.70 1.70
CA GLU A 206 -5.65 -0.37 1.91
C GLU A 206 -6.72 0.73 1.99
N GLN A 207 -7.78 0.65 1.17
CA GLN A 207 -8.91 1.58 1.27
C GLN A 207 -9.64 1.47 2.61
N GLN A 208 -9.74 0.26 3.17
CA GLN A 208 -10.33 0.07 4.50
C GLN A 208 -9.42 0.64 5.59
N GLU A 209 -8.11 0.42 5.51
CA GLU A 209 -7.13 1.00 6.43
C GLU A 209 -7.16 2.54 6.39
N PHE A 210 -7.22 3.12 5.19
CA PHE A 210 -7.35 4.57 5.00
C PHE A 210 -8.62 5.11 5.66
N LYS A 211 -9.77 4.44 5.48
CA LYS A 211 -11.03 4.82 6.14
C LYS A 211 -10.94 4.75 7.66
N ASN A 212 -10.29 3.72 8.19
CA ASN A 212 -10.08 3.57 9.63
C ASN A 212 -9.22 4.71 10.17
N MET A 213 -8.10 5.01 9.51
CA MET A 213 -7.20 6.11 9.88
C MET A 213 -7.90 7.47 9.84
N MET A 214 -8.70 7.75 8.80
CA MET A 214 -9.49 8.98 8.72
C MET A 214 -10.53 9.09 9.83
N THR A 215 -11.12 7.96 10.25
CA THR A 215 -12.06 7.90 11.37
C THR A 215 -11.35 8.19 12.69
N GLU A 216 -10.17 7.60 12.91
CA GLU A 216 -9.34 7.85 14.10
C GLU A 216 -8.90 9.31 14.19
N ILE A 217 -8.42 9.90 13.09
CA ILE A 217 -8.05 11.32 13.04
C ILE A 217 -9.26 12.19 13.40
N SER A 218 -10.42 11.92 12.79
CA SER A 218 -11.65 12.69 13.06
C SER A 218 -12.10 12.56 14.52
N SER A 219 -11.97 11.36 15.09
CA SER A 219 -12.28 11.10 16.50
C SER A 219 -11.34 11.86 17.43
N ALA A 220 -10.03 11.79 17.18
CA ALA A 220 -9.02 12.52 17.97
C ALA A 220 -9.23 14.05 17.90
N GLN A 221 -9.64 14.56 16.73
CA GLN A 221 -9.98 15.98 16.56
C GLN A 221 -11.22 16.41 17.36
N GLU A 222 -12.28 15.60 17.40
CA GLU A 222 -13.48 15.92 18.19
C GLU A 222 -13.21 15.78 19.70
N GLU A 223 -12.44 14.78 20.12
CA GLU A 223 -12.00 14.64 21.51
C GLU A 223 -11.20 15.87 21.97
N LEU A 224 -10.27 16.36 21.13
CA LEU A 224 -9.52 17.59 21.40
C LEU A 224 -10.44 18.79 21.59
N ARG A 225 -11.43 18.93 20.71
CA ARG A 225 -12.41 20.02 20.79
C ARG A 225 -13.19 19.99 22.10
N ASP A 226 -13.57 18.81 22.56
CA ASP A 226 -14.32 18.63 23.80
C ASP A 226 -13.45 18.82 25.05
N VAL A 227 -12.20 18.33 25.05
CA VAL A 227 -11.22 18.63 26.12
C VAL A 227 -11.01 20.14 26.24
N ARG A 228 -10.79 20.83 25.11
CA ARG A 228 -10.59 22.29 25.10
C ARG A 228 -11.80 23.03 25.66
N ARG A 229 -13.02 22.65 25.28
CA ARG A 229 -14.26 23.23 25.84
C ARG A 229 -14.37 23.00 27.34
N SER A 230 -14.09 21.78 27.80
CA SER A 230 -14.13 21.42 29.22
C SER A 230 -13.17 22.28 30.03
N VAL A 231 -11.91 22.40 29.62
CA VAL A 231 -10.91 23.18 30.36
C VAL A 231 -11.22 24.68 30.35
N VAL A 232 -11.65 25.24 29.21
CA VAL A 232 -12.09 26.64 29.16
C VAL A 232 -13.25 26.88 30.13
N SER A 233 -14.22 25.98 30.21
CA SER A 233 -15.34 26.10 31.15
C SER A 233 -14.90 26.05 32.62
N MET A 234 -13.90 25.22 32.94
CA MET A 234 -13.32 25.13 34.29
C MET A 234 -12.50 26.38 34.63
N SER A 235 -11.77 26.97 33.67
CA SER A 235 -10.98 28.19 33.88
C SER A 235 -11.83 29.46 34.06
N GLN A 236 -13.09 29.48 33.57
CA GLN A 236 -14.00 30.62 33.70
C GLN A 236 -14.90 30.56 34.95
N GLN A 237 -14.94 29.43 35.65
CA GLN A 237 -15.76 29.24 36.87
C GLN A 237 -14.98 29.46 38.19
N GLY A 238 -13.71 29.87 38.13
CA GLY A 238 -12.92 30.34 39.28
C GLY A 238 -12.75 31.86 39.28
#